data_AF-A0A838VZC3-F1
#
_entry.id   AF-A0A838VZC3-F1
#
_cell.length_a   1.000
_cell.length_b   1.000
_cell.length_c   1.000
_cell.angle_alpha   90.00
_cell.angle_beta   90.00
_cell.angle_gamma   90.00
#
_symmetry.space_group_name_H-M   'P 1'
#
loop_
_entity.id
_entity.type
_entity.pdbx_description
1 polymer ?
#
loop_
_entity_poly.entity_id
_entity_poly.type
_entity_poly.pdbx_seq_one_letter_code
_entity_poly.pdbx_strand_id
1 'polypeptide(L)'
;MNPTQISELKAFIFSLSQLDAPLPENTQTKIRQIDIPSEIHKLHDIASNYPPLANMYKQVLGILDDKAEYRSKGMSAIPQYQPDKRNLDVNNDLVEIEKKLIEFEEKVDDNNLITICSQITQALNSVETAKFLIENSLLNLGS
;
A
#
# COMPACT_ATOMS: atom_id res chain seq x y z
N MET A 1 -0.56 -3.01 -16.41
CA MET A 1 0.38 -2.34 -15.49
C MET A 1 1.63 -3.18 -15.39
N ASN A 2 2.80 -2.56 -15.19
CA ASN A 2 4.01 -3.31 -14.88
C ASN A 2 4.08 -3.64 -13.37
N PRO A 3 4.94 -4.59 -12.93
CA PRO A 3 5.03 -4.96 -11.52
C PRO A 3 5.34 -3.78 -10.58
N THR A 4 6.18 -2.84 -11.02
CA THR A 4 6.52 -1.63 -10.26
C THR A 4 5.29 -0.76 -9.98
N GLN A 5 4.46 -0.50 -10.99
CA GLN A 5 3.22 0.26 -10.85
C GLN A 5 2.23 -0.44 -9.90
N ILE A 6 2.19 -1.77 -9.92
CA ILE A 6 1.37 -2.55 -8.97
C ILE A 6 1.89 -2.34 -7.55
N SER A 7 3.20 -2.44 -7.33
CA SER A 7 3.81 -2.17 -6.02
C SER A 7 3.56 -0.74 -5.54
N GLU A 8 3.70 0.25 -6.43
CA GLU A 8 3.44 1.67 -6.12
C GLU A 8 1.98 1.90 -5.71
N LEU A 9 1.02 1.30 -6.43
CA LEU A 9 -0.40 1.39 -6.09
C LEU A 9 -0.72 0.72 -4.76
N LYS A 10 -0.23 -0.51 -4.54
CA LYS A 10 -0.40 -1.22 -3.26
C LYS A 10 0.17 -0.42 -2.11
N ALA A 11 1.40 0.08 -2.26
CA ALA A 11 2.06 0.90 -1.26
C ALA A 11 1.29 2.20 -0.97
N PHE A 12 0.79 2.87 -2.00
CA PHE A 12 0.01 4.09 -1.84
C PHE A 12 -1.31 3.84 -1.09
N ILE A 13 -2.12 2.90 -1.57
CA ILE A 13 -3.44 2.57 -0.99
C ILE A 13 -3.29 2.15 0.46
N PHE A 14 -2.38 1.19 0.72
CA PHE A 14 -2.15 0.67 2.05
C PHE A 14 -1.68 1.77 3.00
N SER A 15 -0.63 2.51 2.62
CA SER A 15 -0.05 3.54 3.48
C SER A 15 -1.03 4.68 3.77
N LEU A 16 -1.87 5.02 2.80
CA LEU A 16 -2.88 6.05 2.98
C LEU A 16 -3.96 5.63 3.99
N SER A 17 -4.34 4.36 4.02
CA SER A 17 -5.29 3.84 5.00
C SER A 17 -4.73 3.82 6.44
N GLN A 18 -3.41 3.79 6.60
CA GLN A 18 -2.79 3.82 7.92
C GLN A 18 -2.69 5.23 8.51
N LEU A 19 -3.04 6.29 7.77
CA LEU A 19 -2.99 7.66 8.30
C LEU A 19 -4.12 7.92 9.29
N ASP A 20 -3.82 8.51 10.44
CA ASP A 20 -4.82 8.90 11.44
C ASP A 20 -5.53 10.22 11.13
N ALA A 21 -4.96 11.02 10.24
CA ALA A 21 -5.47 12.33 9.86
C ALA A 21 -5.72 12.43 8.34
N PRO A 22 -6.71 13.23 7.91
CA PRO A 22 -6.94 13.50 6.49
C PRO A 22 -5.73 14.19 5.86
N LEU A 23 -5.60 14.06 4.55
CA LEU A 23 -4.58 14.79 3.81
C LEU A 23 -4.87 16.30 3.82
N PRO A 24 -3.84 17.16 3.85
CA PRO A 24 -3.99 18.59 3.63
C PRO A 24 -4.67 18.86 2.29
N GLU A 25 -5.49 19.90 2.22
CA GLU A 25 -6.28 20.24 1.03
C GLU A 25 -5.44 20.34 -0.25
N ASN A 26 -4.23 20.92 -0.16
CA ASN A 26 -3.30 21.00 -1.28
C ASN A 26 -2.85 19.62 -1.77
N THR A 27 -2.52 18.70 -0.85
CA THR A 27 -2.15 17.32 -1.19
C THR A 27 -3.33 16.55 -1.77
N GLN A 28 -4.52 16.70 -1.15
CA GLN A 28 -5.77 16.11 -1.63
C GLN A 28 -6.11 16.58 -3.06
N THR A 29 -5.95 17.87 -3.34
CA THR A 29 -6.18 18.46 -4.67
C THR A 29 -5.23 17.89 -5.71
N LYS A 30 -3.94 17.75 -5.38
CA LYS A 30 -2.96 17.13 -6.28
C LYS A 30 -3.33 15.68 -6.60
N ILE A 31 -3.76 14.91 -5.60
CA ILE A 31 -4.17 13.52 -5.79
C ILE A 31 -5.39 13.41 -6.69
N ARG A 32 -6.40 14.28 -6.51
CA ARG A 32 -7.61 14.32 -7.35
C ARG A 32 -7.36 14.66 -8.82
N GLN A 33 -6.21 15.25 -9.14
CA GLN A 33 -5.83 15.61 -10.50
C GLN A 33 -5.08 14.48 -11.22
N ILE A 34 -4.77 13.38 -10.54
CA ILE A 34 -4.03 12.26 -11.12
C ILE A 34 -5.00 11.37 -11.90
N ASP A 35 -4.67 11.13 -13.17
CA ASP A 35 -5.40 10.16 -14.00
C ASP A 35 -4.85 8.73 -13.81
N ILE A 36 -5.67 7.82 -13.29
CA ILE A 36 -5.29 6.43 -13.05
C ILE A 36 -5.89 5.56 -14.16
N PRO A 37 -5.10 4.70 -14.86
CA PRO A 37 -3.76 4.24 -14.50
C PRO A 37 -2.59 5.00 -15.17
N SER A 38 -2.83 6.04 -15.96
CA SER A 38 -1.81 6.73 -16.77
C SER A 38 -0.70 7.39 -15.95
N GLU A 39 -1.03 7.88 -14.75
CA GLU A 39 -0.19 8.77 -13.95
C GLU A 39 0.17 8.20 -12.57
N ILE A 40 0.21 6.87 -12.43
CA ILE A 40 0.55 6.17 -11.17
C ILE A 40 1.87 6.67 -10.56
N HIS A 41 2.88 6.97 -11.39
CA HIS A 41 4.17 7.51 -10.93
C HIS A 41 4.02 8.82 -10.13
N LYS A 42 2.98 9.63 -10.37
CA LYS A 42 2.73 10.85 -9.58
C LYS A 42 2.27 10.54 -8.17
N LEU A 43 1.64 9.38 -7.93
CA LEU A 43 1.28 8.91 -6.59
C LEU A 43 2.54 8.63 -5.78
N HIS A 44 3.56 8.02 -6.41
CA HIS A 44 4.87 7.82 -5.80
C HIS A 44 5.49 9.14 -5.35
N ASP A 45 5.50 10.15 -6.23
CA ASP A 45 6.04 11.47 -5.91
C ASP A 45 5.30 12.11 -4.73
N ILE A 46 3.97 12.08 -4.73
CA ILE A 46 3.18 12.65 -3.64
C ILE A 46 3.45 11.92 -2.32
N ALA A 47 3.43 10.58 -2.33
CA ALA A 47 3.64 9.79 -1.14
C ALA A 47 5.04 9.97 -0.56
N SER A 48 6.06 10.00 -1.42
CA SER A 48 7.45 10.17 -1.02
C SER A 48 7.77 11.57 -0.47
N ASN A 49 7.03 12.59 -0.91
CA ASN A 49 7.25 13.99 -0.51
C ASN A 49 6.32 14.47 0.61
N TYR A 50 5.27 13.73 0.96
CA TYR A 50 4.38 14.07 2.08
C TYR A 50 4.84 13.36 3.36
N PRO A 51 5.47 14.05 4.34
CA PRO A 51 6.18 13.39 5.44
C PRO A 51 5.35 12.39 6.26
N PRO A 52 4.06 12.64 6.58
CA PRO A 52 3.23 11.68 7.30
C PRO A 52 3.01 10.36 6.55
N LEU A 53 3.09 10.38 5.21
CA LEU A 53 2.89 9.21 4.36
C LEU A 53 4.21 8.57 3.93
N ALA A 54 5.27 9.38 3.79
CA ALA A 54 6.54 8.96 3.18
C ALA A 54 7.21 7.79 3.89
N ASN A 55 7.18 7.76 5.23
CA ASN A 55 7.82 6.69 5.99
C ASN A 55 7.10 5.35 5.77
N MET A 56 5.78 5.34 5.94
CA MET A 56 4.94 4.15 5.75
C MET A 56 5.02 3.65 4.30
N TYR A 57 4.92 4.57 3.35
CA TYR A 57 5.01 4.28 1.93
C TYR A 57 6.32 3.59 1.54
N LYS A 58 7.46 4.12 2.01
CA LYS A 58 8.78 3.52 1.73
C LYS A 58 8.95 2.15 2.36
N GLN A 59 8.46 1.96 3.59
CA GLN A 59 8.52 0.65 4.25
C GLN A 59 7.71 -0.40 3.49
N VAL A 60 6.48 -0.06 3.09
CA VAL A 60 5.62 -0.97 2.33
C VAL A 60 6.21 -1.27 0.96
N LEU A 61 6.73 -0.25 0.26
CA LEU A 61 7.38 -0.44 -1.03
C LEU A 61 8.60 -1.37 -0.90
N GLY A 62 9.44 -1.18 0.14
CA GLY A 62 10.57 -2.07 0.43
C GLY A 62 10.15 -3.52 0.66
N ILE A 63 9.09 -3.76 1.44
CA ILE A 63 8.55 -5.12 1.66
C ILE A 63 8.08 -5.74 0.34
N LEU A 64 7.40 -4.97 -0.53
CA LEU A 64 6.92 -5.45 -1.82
C LEU A 64 8.07 -5.77 -2.78
N ASP A 65 9.11 -4.94 -2.80
CA ASP A 65 10.31 -5.13 -3.63
C ASP A 65 11.10 -6.35 -3.18
N ASP A 66 11.31 -6.52 -1.87
CA ASP A 66 11.96 -7.71 -1.30
C ASP A 66 11.20 -8.98 -1.74
N LYS A 67 9.88 -9.00 -1.59
CA LYS A 67 9.03 -10.13 -2.02
C LYS A 67 9.13 -10.40 -3.53
N ALA A 68 9.23 -9.36 -4.35
CA ALA A 68 9.42 -9.51 -5.79
C ALA A 68 10.78 -10.16 -6.10
N GLU A 69 11.85 -9.71 -5.44
CA GLU A 69 13.19 -10.29 -5.59
C GLU A 69 13.24 -11.77 -5.18
N TYR A 70 12.60 -12.13 -4.06
CA TYR A 70 12.50 -13.52 -3.61
C TYR A 70 11.78 -14.41 -4.64
N ARG A 71 10.67 -13.94 -5.23
CA ARG A 71 9.92 -14.67 -6.27
C ARG A 71 10.74 -14.84 -7.55
N SER A 72 11.49 -13.81 -7.97
CA SER A 72 12.33 -13.86 -9.16
C SER A 72 13.46 -14.89 -9.08
N LYS A 73 13.85 -15.31 -7.87
CA LYS A 73 14.84 -16.38 -7.65
C LYS A 73 14.24 -17.80 -7.70
N GLY A 74 12.97 -17.96 -8.10
CA GLY A 74 12.30 -19.27 -8.21
C GLY A 74 11.89 -19.88 -6.87
N MET A 75 11.93 -19.09 -5.79
CA MET A 75 11.46 -19.50 -4.47
C MET A 75 9.97 -19.14 -4.34
N SER A 76 9.08 -20.13 -4.47
CA SER A 76 7.61 -19.94 -4.39
C SER A 76 7.12 -19.63 -2.98
N ALA A 77 7.94 -19.82 -1.95
CA ALA A 77 7.61 -19.44 -0.60
C ALA A 77 8.03 -17.97 -0.41
N ILE A 78 7.05 -17.10 -0.15
CA ILE A 78 7.29 -15.93 0.69
C ILE A 78 8.08 -16.47 1.89
N PRO A 79 9.25 -15.91 2.26
CA PRO A 79 9.87 -16.31 3.50
C PRO A 79 8.78 -16.20 4.56
N GLN A 80 8.33 -17.33 5.13
CA GLN A 80 7.73 -17.24 6.45
C GLN A 80 8.83 -16.59 7.26
N TYR A 81 8.62 -15.34 7.68
CA TYR A 81 9.57 -14.64 8.51
C TYR A 81 9.87 -15.56 9.70
N GLN A 82 10.98 -16.27 9.64
CA GLN A 82 11.54 -16.93 10.79
C GLN A 82 12.31 -15.81 11.45
N PRO A 83 11.85 -15.27 12.59
CA PRO A 83 12.63 -14.26 13.29
C PRO A 83 13.98 -14.90 13.55
N ASP A 84 15.01 -14.39 12.87
CA ASP A 84 16.37 -14.79 13.13
C ASP A 84 16.59 -14.42 14.60
N LYS A 85 16.64 -15.43 15.47
CA LYS A 85 16.68 -15.30 16.94
C LYS A 85 17.95 -14.58 17.45
N ARG A 86 18.63 -13.80 16.61
CA ARG A 86 19.86 -13.07 16.89
C ARG A 86 19.77 -11.56 16.67
N ASN A 87 18.65 -11.03 16.17
CA ASN A 87 18.37 -9.58 16.21
C ASN A 87 17.12 -9.34 17.07
N LEU A 88 17.32 -8.99 18.34
CA LEU A 88 16.26 -8.66 19.30
C LEU A 88 15.56 -7.32 19.03
N ASP A 89 15.75 -6.74 17.85
CA ASP A 89 15.25 -5.42 17.46
C ASP A 89 14.58 -5.46 16.07
N VAL A 90 13.93 -6.58 15.74
CA VAL A 90 12.95 -6.56 14.66
C VAL A 90 11.82 -5.65 15.16
N ASN A 91 11.79 -4.41 14.66
CA ASN A 91 10.70 -3.46 14.94
C ASN A 91 9.37 -4.20 14.82
N ASN A 92 8.69 -4.44 15.95
CA ASN A 92 7.41 -5.16 15.98
C ASN A 92 6.39 -4.53 15.01
N ASP A 93 6.53 -3.22 14.78
CA ASP A 93 5.73 -2.46 13.83
C ASP A 93 5.88 -2.97 12.38
N LEU A 94 7.09 -3.31 11.94
CA LEU A 94 7.32 -3.84 10.58
C LEU A 94 6.67 -5.19 10.37
N VAL A 95 6.69 -6.06 11.39
CA VAL A 95 6.03 -7.37 11.36
C VAL A 95 4.51 -7.21 11.26
N GLU A 96 3.95 -6.26 12.00
CA GLU A 96 2.52 -5.97 11.92
C GLU A 96 2.11 -5.39 10.55
N ILE A 97 2.92 -4.47 10.02
CA ILE A 97 2.74 -3.89 8.68
C ILE A 97 2.76 -4.99 7.62
N GLU A 98 3.77 -5.86 7.63
CA GLU A 98 3.91 -6.94 6.67
C GLU A 98 2.70 -7.89 6.72
N LYS A 99 2.24 -8.25 7.93
CA LYS A 99 1.06 -9.11 8.09
C LYS A 99 -0.19 -8.48 7.50
N LYS A 100 -0.49 -7.22 7.83
CA LYS A 100 -1.64 -6.49 7.27
C LYS A 100 -1.53 -6.32 5.75
N LEU A 101 -0.31 -6.12 5.24
CA LEU A 101 -0.04 -6.02 3.81
C LEU A 101 -0.29 -7.34 3.09
N ILE A 102 0.09 -8.49 3.69
CA ILE A 102 -0.22 -9.82 3.15
C ILE A 102 -1.75 -10.02 3.07
N GLU A 103 -2.47 -9.72 4.16
CA GLU A 103 -3.94 -9.84 4.17
C GLU A 103 -4.59 -8.94 3.10
N PHE A 104 -4.03 -7.75 2.87
CA PHE A 104 -4.44 -6.86 1.78
C PHE A 104 -4.16 -7.46 0.39
N GLU A 105 -2.95 -7.99 0.15
CA GLU A 105 -2.59 -8.61 -1.14
C GLU A 105 -3.41 -9.86 -1.47
N GLU A 106 -3.85 -10.62 -0.47
CA GLU A 106 -4.70 -11.81 -0.67
C GLU A 106 -6.14 -11.45 -1.07
N LYS A 107 -6.64 -10.28 -0.64
CA LYS A 107 -8.03 -9.88 -0.84
C LYS A 107 -8.23 -8.84 -1.94
N VAL A 108 -7.17 -8.15 -2.35
CA VAL A 108 -7.21 -7.12 -3.39
C VAL A 108 -6.40 -7.57 -4.60
N ASP A 109 -7.09 -8.07 -5.62
CA ASP A 109 -6.48 -8.38 -6.92
C ASP A 109 -6.17 -7.11 -7.73
N ASP A 110 -5.35 -7.26 -8.77
CA ASP A 110 -4.84 -6.15 -9.59
C ASP A 110 -5.94 -5.36 -10.31
N ASN A 111 -7.08 -5.98 -10.67
CA ASN A 111 -8.19 -5.28 -11.32
C ASN A 111 -8.96 -4.42 -10.30
N ASN A 112 -9.13 -4.95 -9.09
CA ASN A 112 -9.70 -4.20 -7.97
C ASN A 112 -8.77 -3.07 -7.51
N LEU A 113 -7.45 -3.23 -7.63
CA LEU A 113 -6.46 -2.23 -7.24
C LEU A 113 -6.63 -0.88 -7.98
N ILE A 114 -6.83 -0.92 -9.31
CA ILE A 114 -7.08 0.28 -10.11
C ILE A 114 -8.38 0.95 -9.68
N THR A 115 -9.44 0.16 -9.51
CA THR A 115 -10.77 0.65 -9.14
C THR A 115 -10.74 1.32 -7.77
N ILE A 116 -10.13 0.67 -6.78
CA ILE A 116 -9.94 1.21 -5.42
C ILE A 116 -9.13 2.50 -5.48
N CYS A 117 -8.00 2.50 -6.21
CA CYS A 117 -7.18 3.70 -6.34
C CYS A 117 -7.96 4.85 -6.98
N SER A 118 -8.72 4.59 -8.04
CA SER A 118 -9.55 5.59 -8.71
C SER A 118 -10.60 6.19 -7.75
N GLN A 119 -11.29 5.36 -6.97
CA GLN A 119 -12.23 5.83 -5.96
C GLN A 119 -11.56 6.68 -4.86
N ILE A 120 -10.39 6.24 -4.37
CA ILE A 120 -9.60 6.98 -3.37
C ILE A 120 -9.17 8.33 -3.93
N THR A 121 -8.62 8.37 -5.14
CA THR A 121 -8.09 9.59 -5.75
C THR A 121 -9.20 10.59 -6.07
N GLN A 122 -10.39 10.14 -6.44
CA GLN A 122 -11.54 11.01 -6.74
C GLN A 122 -12.30 11.48 -5.51
N ALA A 123 -12.11 10.84 -4.35
CA ALA A 123 -12.81 11.17 -3.12
C ALA A 123 -12.49 12.58 -2.60
N LEU A 124 -13.43 13.13 -1.83
CA LEU A 124 -13.20 14.36 -1.06
C LEU A 124 -12.23 14.14 0.09
N ASN A 125 -12.30 12.97 0.73
CA ASN A 125 -11.39 12.54 1.78
C ASN A 125 -10.75 11.20 1.38
N SER A 126 -9.55 11.23 0.80
CA SER A 126 -8.88 10.02 0.33
C SER A 126 -8.48 9.08 1.46
N VAL A 127 -8.17 9.59 2.66
CA VAL A 127 -7.75 8.76 3.81
C VAL A 127 -8.92 7.94 4.32
N GLU A 128 -10.04 8.60 4.60
CA GLU A 128 -11.25 7.93 5.07
C GLU A 128 -11.79 6.93 4.04
N THR A 129 -11.75 7.31 2.75
CA THR A 129 -12.14 6.42 1.67
C THR A 129 -11.21 5.20 1.58
N ALA A 130 -9.89 5.38 1.72
CA ALA A 130 -8.95 4.28 1.72
C ALA A 130 -9.19 3.31 2.90
N LYS A 131 -9.40 3.84 4.10
CA LYS A 131 -9.77 3.04 5.28
C LYS A 131 -11.03 2.24 5.03
N PHE A 132 -12.10 2.91 4.62
CA PHE A 132 -13.39 2.28 4.36
C PHE A 132 -13.29 1.18 3.30
N LEU A 133 -12.63 1.44 2.17
CA LEU A 133 -12.52 0.48 1.09
C LEU A 133 -11.67 -0.72 1.49
N ILE A 134 -10.53 -0.50 2.16
CA ILE A 134 -9.72 -1.62 2.65
C ILE A 134 -10.50 -2.43 3.68
N GLU A 135 -11.10 -1.80 4.70
CA GLU A 135 -11.91 -2.51 5.69
C GLU A 135 -13.07 -3.29 5.05
N ASN A 136 -13.80 -2.71 4.10
CA ASN A 136 -14.91 -3.41 3.42
C ASN A 136 -14.43 -4.52 2.47
N SER A 137 -13.30 -4.33 1.79
CA SER A 137 -12.65 -5.41 1.03
C SER A 137 -12.13 -6.51 1.95
N LEU A 138 -11.72 -6.18 3.18
CA LEU A 138 -11.33 -7.14 4.20
C LEU A 138 -12.54 -7.85 4.85
N LEU A 139 -13.72 -7.20 4.92
CA LEU A 139 -14.95 -7.69 5.58
C LEU A 139 -15.89 -8.52 4.68
N ASN A 140 -15.93 -8.29 3.37
CA ASN A 140 -16.90 -8.92 2.45
C ASN A 140 -16.64 -10.41 2.10
N LEU A 141 -15.82 -11.14 2.85
CA LEU A 141 -15.59 -12.58 2.67
C LEU A 141 -15.75 -13.40 3.97
N GLY A 142 -16.49 -12.86 4.94
CA GLY A 142 -16.92 -13.57 6.15
C GLY A 142 -18.37 -14.03 6.13
N SER A 143 -18.93 -14.38 4.96
CA SER A 143 -20.32 -14.88 4.83
C SER A 143 -20.41 -16.02 3.84
#